data_AF-A0A7C8DNF3-F1
#
_entry.id   AF-A0A7C8DNF3-F1
#
_cell.length_a   1.000
_cell.length_b   1.000
_cell.length_c   1.000
_cell.angle_alpha   90.00
_cell.angle_beta   90.00
_cell.angle_gamma   90.00
#
_symmetry.space_group_name_H-M   'P 1'
#
loop_
_entity.id
_entity.type
_entity.pdbx_description
1 polymer ?
#
loop_
_entity_poly.entity_id
_entity_poly.type
_entity_poly.pdbx_seq_one_letter_code
_entity_poly.pdbx_strand_id
1 'polypeptide(L)'
;MNHYSSLKNALIAFFLLLASLYALPNIFGSDLAVQISSAGDAAIGETDLNKIESILKNKNATYKSAALSNRRILVRFNDTADQLSAKDLLKKELGRNYVTALNLAPSVPLWLADLGGKAMSLGLDLRGGVHFLLEVDMDAVLLMSIDKSYNELRTVLRADRLYKSIKKEGKSIAIRFKQADLKDKAVELIKSEFNDLVILETDNQDELLINIGISESSQKEAKNSALKQNITTLRNRVNELGVAEPIIQQQGLER
;
A
#
# COMPACT_ATOMS: atom_id res chain seq x y z
N MET A 1 -30.42 50.15 31.67
CA MET A 1 -29.24 49.55 31.02
C MET A 1 -28.68 48.47 31.93
N ASN A 2 -28.69 47.21 31.50
CA ASN A 2 -28.22 46.07 32.29
C ASN A 2 -26.71 46.15 32.52
N HIS A 3 -26.29 46.56 33.72
CA HIS A 3 -24.92 46.36 34.18
C HIS A 3 -24.87 45.05 34.96
N TYR A 4 -24.50 43.97 34.26
CA TYR A 4 -23.99 42.79 34.94
C TYR A 4 -22.79 43.19 35.81
N SER A 5 -22.65 42.59 37.00
CA SER A 5 -21.50 42.81 37.88
C SER A 5 -20.20 42.66 37.08
N SER A 6 -19.27 43.61 37.22
CA SER A 6 -17.98 43.64 36.50
C SER A 6 -17.23 42.31 36.60
N LEU A 7 -17.42 41.59 37.71
CA LEU A 7 -16.84 40.28 37.97
C LEU A 7 -17.43 39.18 37.08
N LYS A 8 -18.74 39.24 36.76
CA LYS A 8 -19.39 38.31 35.81
C LYS A 8 -18.87 38.56 34.39
N ASN A 9 -18.74 39.83 33.99
CA ASN A 9 -18.20 40.17 32.67
C ASN A 9 -16.72 39.77 32.54
N ALA A 10 -15.92 39.96 33.60
CA ALA A 10 -14.54 39.50 33.65
C ALA A 10 -14.42 37.96 33.55
N LEU A 11 -15.30 37.22 34.23
CA LEU A 11 -15.35 35.76 34.14
C LEU A 11 -15.69 35.30 32.71
N ILE A 12 -16.69 35.91 32.07
CA ILE A 12 -17.08 35.60 30.69
C ILE A 12 -15.92 35.90 29.73
N ALA A 13 -15.26 37.05 29.86
CA ALA A 13 -14.10 37.41 29.05
C ALA A 13 -12.93 36.43 29.22
N PHE A 14 -12.68 35.98 30.45
CA PHE A 14 -11.64 34.98 30.75
C PHE A 14 -11.93 33.64 30.06
N PHE A 15 -13.15 33.12 30.15
CA PHE A 15 -13.52 31.88 29.46
C PHE A 15 -13.50 32.02 27.93
N LEU A 16 -13.90 33.18 27.39
CA LEU A 16 -13.78 33.47 25.96
C LEU A 16 -12.33 33.46 25.48
N LEU A 17 -11.42 34.06 26.25
CA LEU A 17 -9.99 34.07 25.93
C LEU A 17 -9.41 32.65 25.96
N LEU A 18 -9.78 31.85 26.97
CA LEU A 18 -9.35 30.45 27.09
C LEU A 18 -9.87 29.58 25.93
N ALA A 19 -11.15 29.73 25.56
CA ALA A 19 -11.74 29.04 24.43
C ALA A 19 -11.08 29.44 23.10
N SER A 20 -10.82 30.74 22.91
CA SER A 20 -10.10 31.25 21.74
C SER A 20 -8.68 30.69 21.65
N LEU A 21 -7.94 30.70 22.77
CA LEU A 21 -6.59 30.16 22.84
C LEU A 21 -6.54 28.65 22.50
N TYR A 22 -7.53 27.88 22.96
CA TYR A 22 -7.62 26.45 22.67
C TYR A 22 -8.11 26.14 21.25
N ALA A 23 -8.88 27.04 20.63
CA ALA A 23 -9.31 26.94 19.24
C ALA A 23 -8.24 27.40 18.23
N LEU A 24 -7.31 28.26 18.67
CA LEU A 24 -6.26 28.87 17.86
C LEU A 24 -5.41 27.87 17.04
N PRO A 25 -5.01 26.68 17.56
CA PRO A 25 -4.26 25.69 16.79
C PRO A 25 -4.97 25.22 15.51
N ASN A 26 -6.31 25.19 15.47
CA ASN A 26 -7.08 24.71 14.32
C ASN A 26 -7.09 25.70 13.15
N ILE A 27 -6.75 26.97 13.38
CA ILE A 27 -6.58 27.98 12.33
C ILE A 27 -5.30 27.71 11.52
N PHE A 28 -4.30 27.07 12.15
CA PHE A 28 -3.07 26.69 11.50
C PHE A 28 -3.28 25.34 10.81
N GLY A 29 -3.15 25.34 9.48
CA GLY A 29 -3.24 24.13 8.66
C GLY A 29 -1.99 23.24 8.76
N SER A 30 -1.77 22.45 7.70
CA SER A 30 -0.58 21.61 7.55
C SER A 30 0.31 22.12 6.43
N ASP A 31 1.60 22.28 6.71
CA ASP A 31 2.63 22.58 5.72
C ASP A 31 3.05 21.27 5.01
N LEU A 32 3.28 21.35 3.70
CA LEU A 32 3.90 20.29 2.92
C LEU A 32 5.33 20.07 3.43
N ALA A 33 5.69 18.84 3.79
CA ALA A 33 7.00 18.56 4.37
C ALA A 33 7.67 17.30 3.80
N VAL A 34 8.99 17.30 3.71
CA VAL A 34 9.78 16.09 3.55
C VAL A 34 10.40 15.77 4.91
N GLN A 35 10.13 14.57 5.40
CA GLN A 35 10.71 14.05 6.61
C GLN A 35 11.90 13.16 6.27
N ILE A 36 13.01 13.39 6.98
CA ILE A 36 14.23 12.60 6.85
C ILE A 36 14.51 11.95 8.20
N SER A 37 14.59 10.62 8.20
CA SER A 37 15.01 9.80 9.34
C SER A 37 16.22 8.95 8.98
N SER A 38 16.96 8.49 9.99
CA SER A 38 18.04 7.53 9.79
C SER A 38 17.44 6.18 9.39
N ALA A 39 18.11 5.44 8.51
CA ALA A 39 17.70 4.08 8.12
C ALA A 39 17.98 3.04 9.23
N GLY A 40 18.66 3.42 10.32
CA GLY A 40 18.89 2.58 11.49
C GLY A 40 18.84 3.37 12.80
N ASP A 41 19.50 2.88 13.84
CA ASP A 41 19.50 3.50 15.19
C ASP A 41 20.41 4.74 15.32
N ALA A 42 21.10 5.14 14.25
CA ALA A 42 21.93 6.34 14.28
C ALA A 42 21.06 7.58 14.52
N ALA A 43 21.47 8.40 15.51
CA ALA A 43 20.79 9.65 15.82
C ALA A 43 21.06 10.69 14.74
N ILE A 44 20.00 11.34 14.26
CA ILE A 44 20.14 12.53 13.41
C ILE A 44 20.43 13.75 14.29
N GLY A 45 21.40 14.56 13.87
CA GLY A 45 21.79 15.79 14.56
C GLY A 45 21.90 17.01 13.63
N GLU A 46 22.38 18.12 14.21
CA GLU A 46 22.60 19.40 13.50
C GLU A 46 23.56 19.28 12.30
N THR A 47 24.51 18.35 12.35
CA THR A 47 25.42 18.06 11.24
C THR A 47 24.67 17.57 10.00
N ASP A 48 23.65 16.74 10.20
CA ASP A 48 22.81 16.24 9.11
C ASP A 48 21.90 17.34 8.57
N LEU A 49 21.39 18.21 9.44
CA LEU A 49 20.59 19.37 9.04
C LEU A 49 21.40 20.29 8.11
N ASN A 50 22.61 20.65 8.51
CA ASN A 50 23.50 21.48 7.69
C ASN A 50 23.84 20.83 6.34
N LYS A 51 24.02 19.51 6.32
CA LYS A 51 24.23 18.75 5.08
C LYS A 51 23.02 18.81 4.16
N ILE A 52 21.82 18.61 4.70
CA ILE A 52 20.56 18.66 3.94
C ILE A 52 20.31 20.07 3.40
N GLU A 53 20.52 21.12 4.21
CA GLU A 53 20.41 22.49 3.73
C GLU A 53 21.39 22.80 2.60
N SER A 54 22.63 22.31 2.71
CA SER A 54 23.65 22.50 1.68
C SER A 54 23.26 21.82 0.36
N ILE A 55 22.70 20.61 0.44
CA ILE A 55 22.18 19.87 -0.73
C ILE A 55 21.04 20.65 -1.40
N LEU A 56 20.09 21.15 -0.60
CA LEU A 56 18.94 21.92 -1.10
C LEU A 56 19.39 23.25 -1.73
N LYS A 57 20.32 23.98 -1.08
CA LYS A 57 20.88 25.24 -1.58
C LYS A 57 21.67 25.04 -2.87
N ASN A 58 22.54 24.03 -2.95
CA ASN A 58 23.37 23.76 -4.14
C ASN A 58 22.54 23.44 -5.39
N LYS A 59 21.31 22.96 -5.21
CA LYS A 59 20.40 22.58 -6.29
C LYS A 59 19.26 23.58 -6.48
N ASN A 60 19.33 24.74 -5.82
CA ASN A 60 18.32 25.81 -5.85
C ASN A 60 16.90 25.33 -5.53
N ALA A 61 16.76 24.38 -4.59
CA ALA A 61 15.44 23.94 -4.14
C ALA A 61 14.83 25.01 -3.21
N THR A 62 13.62 25.46 -3.54
CA THR A 62 12.83 26.40 -2.72
C THR A 62 12.20 25.67 -1.55
N TYR A 63 12.56 26.05 -0.32
CA TYR A 63 11.98 25.51 0.89
C TYR A 63 11.65 26.64 1.88
N LYS A 64 10.60 26.45 2.68
CA LYS A 64 10.10 27.41 3.67
C LYS A 64 10.96 27.42 4.93
N SER A 65 11.30 26.24 5.44
CA SER A 65 12.13 26.06 6.63
C SER A 65 12.66 24.63 6.73
N ALA A 66 13.84 24.43 7.31
CA ALA A 66 14.35 23.11 7.68
C ALA A 66 14.63 23.12 9.19
N ALA A 67 14.17 22.10 9.91
CA ALA A 67 14.36 22.02 11.37
C ALA A 67 14.53 20.57 11.83
N LEU A 68 15.36 20.38 12.86
CA LEU A 68 15.47 19.13 13.59
C LEU A 68 14.33 19.05 14.64
N SER A 69 13.53 18.00 14.59
CA SER A 69 12.45 17.74 15.55
C SER A 69 12.41 16.24 15.87
N ASN A 70 12.48 15.87 17.15
CA ASN A 70 12.34 14.49 17.62
C ASN A 70 13.22 13.48 16.86
N ARG A 71 14.53 13.77 16.71
CA ARG A 71 15.52 12.94 15.99
C ARG A 71 15.22 12.73 14.50
N ARG A 72 14.42 13.62 13.90
CA ARG A 72 14.07 13.63 12.48
C ARG A 72 14.24 15.05 11.95
N ILE A 73 14.62 15.19 10.68
CA ILE A 73 14.67 16.49 10.03
C ILE A 73 13.39 16.68 9.23
N LEU A 74 12.76 17.83 9.40
CA LEU A 74 11.57 18.24 8.68
C LEU A 74 11.91 19.45 7.82
N VAL A 75 11.83 19.27 6.51
CA VAL A 75 11.95 20.35 5.53
C VAL A 75 10.56 20.69 5.04
N ARG A 76 10.14 21.95 5.16
CA ARG A 76 8.80 22.43 4.79
C ARG A 76 8.84 23.16 3.46
N PHE A 77 7.77 23.04 2.68
CA PHE A 77 7.64 23.55 1.31
C PHE A 77 6.34 24.35 1.15
N ASN A 78 6.32 25.27 0.18
CA ASN A 78 5.13 26.04 -0.16
C ASN A 78 4.24 25.32 -1.19
N ASP A 79 4.84 24.48 -2.04
CA ASP A 79 4.15 23.79 -3.13
C ASP A 79 4.53 22.30 -3.22
N THR A 80 3.62 21.51 -3.79
CA THR A 80 3.74 20.06 -3.97
C THR A 80 4.83 19.72 -4.97
N ALA A 81 4.98 20.52 -6.02
CA ALA A 81 6.02 20.32 -7.03
C ALA A 81 7.43 20.41 -6.41
N ASP A 82 7.66 21.44 -5.60
CA ASP A 82 8.92 21.65 -4.88
C ASP A 82 9.19 20.52 -3.87
N GLN A 83 8.15 20.09 -3.14
CA GLN A 83 8.24 18.98 -2.19
C GLN A 83 8.64 17.66 -2.87
N LEU A 84 8.01 17.33 -4.01
CA LEU A 84 8.29 16.10 -4.76
C LEU A 84 9.70 16.12 -5.34
N SER A 85 10.08 17.22 -5.97
CA SER A 85 11.43 17.44 -6.50
C SER A 85 12.49 17.31 -5.41
N ALA A 86 12.28 17.96 -4.26
CA ALA A 86 13.18 17.88 -3.12
C ALA A 86 13.28 16.48 -2.51
N LYS A 87 12.17 15.73 -2.41
CA LYS A 87 12.18 14.34 -1.93
C LYS A 87 13.05 13.45 -2.80
N ASP A 88 12.89 13.52 -4.13
CA ASP A 88 13.66 12.70 -5.07
C ASP A 88 15.15 13.07 -5.05
N LEU A 89 15.42 14.37 -4.97
CA LEU A 89 16.77 14.90 -4.84
C LEU A 89 17.45 14.42 -3.54
N LEU A 90 16.80 14.58 -2.40
CA LEU A 90 17.31 14.14 -1.11
C LEU A 90 17.48 12.63 -1.06
N LYS A 91 16.56 11.85 -1.64
CA LYS A 91 16.68 10.39 -1.75
C LYS A 91 17.93 9.99 -2.52
N LYS A 92 18.24 10.70 -3.61
CA LYS A 92 19.41 10.42 -4.46
C LYS A 92 20.73 10.78 -3.78
N GLU A 93 20.80 11.94 -3.12
CA GLU A 93 22.04 12.47 -2.52
C GLU A 93 22.35 11.88 -1.14
N LEU A 94 21.33 11.59 -0.33
CA LEU A 94 21.52 11.02 1.01
C LEU A 94 21.78 9.50 0.99
N GLY A 95 21.39 8.82 -0.09
CA GLY A 95 21.62 7.40 -0.29
C GLY A 95 20.86 6.52 0.71
N ARG A 96 21.36 5.29 0.92
CA ARG A 96 20.65 4.24 1.70
C ARG A 96 20.68 4.44 3.22
N ASN A 97 21.47 5.38 3.73
CA ASN A 97 21.62 5.61 5.17
C ASN A 97 20.46 6.44 5.75
N TYR A 98 19.66 7.06 4.89
CA TYR A 98 18.53 7.89 5.29
C TYR A 98 17.26 7.42 4.58
N VAL A 99 16.14 7.56 5.27
CA VAL A 99 14.80 7.33 4.73
C VAL A 99 14.16 8.70 4.55
N THR A 100 13.85 9.03 3.30
CA THR A 100 13.12 10.25 2.93
C THR A 100 11.67 9.90 2.63
N ALA A 101 10.74 10.57 3.31
CA ALA A 101 9.31 10.38 3.16
C ALA A 101 8.60 11.73 3.01
N LEU A 102 7.53 11.73 2.20
CA LEU A 102 6.62 12.85 2.13
C LEU A 102 5.76 12.84 3.41
N ASN A 103 5.52 14.02 3.97
CA ASN A 103 4.76 14.22 5.19
C ASN A 103 3.99 15.55 5.15
N LEU A 104 3.04 15.71 6.05
CA LEU A 104 2.34 16.96 6.32
C LEU A 104 2.63 17.35 7.77
N ALA A 105 3.38 18.44 7.96
CA ALA A 105 3.75 18.92 9.29
C ALA A 105 2.74 19.96 9.77
N PRO A 106 2.29 19.93 11.04
CA PRO A 106 1.46 20.99 11.58
C PRO A 106 2.15 22.36 11.47
N SER A 107 1.45 23.35 10.93
CA SER A 107 1.95 24.73 10.80
C SER A 107 1.81 25.53 12.09
N VAL A 108 1.46 24.86 13.20
CA VAL A 108 1.29 25.45 14.53
C VAL A 108 2.63 26.01 15.03
N PRO A 109 2.68 27.26 15.51
CA PRO A 109 3.88 27.83 16.13
C PRO A 109 4.34 27.04 17.36
N LEU A 110 5.65 26.95 17.60
CA LEU A 110 6.20 26.20 18.74
C LEU A 110 5.61 26.64 20.08
N TRP A 111 5.48 27.95 20.32
CA TRP A 111 4.93 28.47 21.57
C TRP A 111 3.49 27.98 21.85
N LEU A 112 2.70 27.73 20.81
CA LEU A 112 1.34 27.22 20.95
C LEU A 112 1.33 25.69 21.11
N ALA A 113 2.25 24.99 20.43
CA ALA A 113 2.45 23.55 20.59
C ALA A 113 2.96 23.19 22.00
N ASP A 114 3.86 24.00 22.57
CA ASP A 114 4.41 23.83 23.92
C ASP A 114 3.34 23.98 25.02
N LEU A 115 2.32 24.80 24.76
CA LEU A 115 1.12 24.92 25.60
C LEU A 115 0.13 23.74 25.43
N GLY A 116 0.49 22.73 24.64
CA GLY A 116 -0.33 21.57 24.34
C GLY A 116 -1.31 21.77 23.18
N GLY A 117 -1.22 22.90 22.46
CA GLY A 117 -2.04 23.19 21.30
C GLY A 117 -1.70 22.28 20.12
N LYS A 118 -2.53 21.27 19.89
CA LYS A 118 -2.45 20.40 18.70
C LYS A 118 -3.63 20.70 17.79
N ALA A 119 -3.35 20.96 16.52
CA ALA A 119 -4.39 21.04 15.51
C ALA A 119 -5.08 19.67 15.39
N MET A 120 -6.40 19.69 15.21
CA MET A 120 -7.17 18.47 14.99
C MET A 120 -6.77 17.82 13.66
N SER A 121 -6.68 16.48 13.63
CA SER A 121 -6.51 15.77 12.36
C SER A 121 -7.81 15.88 11.58
N LEU A 122 -7.80 16.67 10.51
CA LEU A 122 -8.95 16.87 9.65
C LEU A 122 -9.18 15.61 8.80
N GLY A 123 -10.43 15.14 8.73
CA GLY A 123 -10.81 14.02 7.87
C GLY A 123 -10.75 14.37 6.38
N LEU A 124 -10.91 13.35 5.53
CA LEU A 124 -10.86 13.47 4.06
C LEU A 124 -11.79 14.57 3.51
N ASP A 125 -13.00 14.68 4.05
CA ASP A 125 -14.04 15.62 3.60
C ASP A 125 -13.64 17.08 3.81
N LEU A 126 -12.91 17.37 4.90
CA LEU A 126 -12.46 18.72 5.24
C LEU A 126 -11.10 19.06 4.62
N ARG A 127 -10.30 18.06 4.21
CA ARG A 127 -8.99 18.26 3.56
C ARG A 127 -9.06 18.17 2.03
N GLY A 128 -10.18 17.67 1.50
CA GLY A 128 -10.31 17.26 0.11
C GLY A 128 -9.55 15.96 -0.15
N GLY A 129 -10.21 14.99 -0.76
CA GLY A 129 -9.55 13.78 -1.22
C GLY A 129 -10.42 12.92 -2.12
N VAL A 130 -9.87 11.79 -2.54
CA VAL A 130 -10.45 10.93 -3.58
C VAL A 130 -10.78 9.56 -2.99
N HIS A 131 -11.96 9.04 -3.32
CA HIS A 131 -12.38 7.69 -2.97
C HIS A 131 -12.40 6.85 -4.26
N PHE A 132 -11.68 5.73 -4.26
CA PHE A 132 -11.64 4.81 -5.38
C PHE A 132 -12.14 3.43 -4.95
N LEU A 133 -12.98 2.84 -5.80
CA LEU A 133 -13.34 1.43 -5.74
C LEU A 133 -12.64 0.72 -6.90
N LEU A 134 -11.94 -0.35 -6.57
CA LEU A 134 -11.19 -1.16 -7.52
C LEU A 134 -11.69 -2.59 -7.40
N GLU A 135 -11.85 -3.26 -8.54
CA GLU A 135 -12.33 -4.63 -8.62
C GLU A 135 -11.24 -5.51 -9.21
N VAL A 136 -11.01 -6.66 -8.58
CA VAL A 136 -10.07 -7.65 -9.09
C VAL A 136 -10.81 -8.58 -10.03
N ASP A 137 -10.29 -8.73 -11.26
CA ASP A 137 -10.79 -9.71 -12.22
C ASP A 137 -10.48 -11.14 -11.75
N MET A 138 -11.45 -11.76 -11.08
CA MET A 138 -11.30 -13.11 -10.53
C MET A 138 -11.21 -14.19 -11.61
N ASP A 139 -11.81 -13.96 -12.77
CA ASP A 139 -11.72 -14.91 -13.89
C ASP A 139 -10.31 -14.93 -14.46
N ALA A 140 -9.67 -13.75 -14.60
CA ALA A 140 -8.26 -13.66 -14.98
C ALA A 140 -7.34 -14.36 -13.98
N VAL A 141 -7.59 -14.21 -12.67
CA VAL A 141 -6.81 -14.91 -11.62
C VAL A 141 -6.90 -16.43 -11.78
N LEU A 142 -8.10 -16.95 -12.03
CA LEU A 142 -8.29 -18.39 -12.25
C LEU A 142 -7.59 -18.88 -13.52
N LEU A 143 -7.67 -18.12 -14.63
CA LEU A 143 -6.97 -18.45 -15.87
C LEU A 143 -5.44 -18.46 -15.67
N MET A 144 -4.90 -17.50 -14.92
CA MET A 144 -3.47 -17.48 -14.59
C MET A 144 -3.07 -18.71 -13.75
N SER A 145 -3.94 -19.14 -12.83
CA SER A 145 -3.69 -20.36 -12.05
C SER A 145 -3.71 -21.61 -12.94
N ILE A 146 -4.65 -21.71 -13.89
CA ILE A 146 -4.69 -22.80 -14.88
C ILE A 146 -3.45 -22.80 -15.75
N ASP A 147 -2.97 -21.63 -16.17
CA ASP A 147 -1.76 -21.50 -16.96
C ASP A 147 -0.51 -21.97 -16.21
N LYS A 148 -0.42 -21.65 -14.92
CA LYS A 148 0.63 -22.14 -14.04
C LYS A 148 0.58 -23.67 -13.94
N SER A 149 -0.57 -24.23 -13.56
CA SER A 149 -0.75 -25.68 -13.41
C SER A 149 -0.52 -26.43 -14.73
N TYR A 150 -0.92 -25.86 -15.88
CA TYR A 150 -0.64 -26.43 -17.20
C TYR A 150 0.85 -26.58 -17.47
N ASN A 151 1.64 -25.56 -17.15
CA ASN A 151 3.10 -25.59 -17.37
C ASN A 151 3.79 -26.60 -16.44
N GLU A 152 3.33 -26.68 -15.18
CA GLU A 152 3.85 -27.65 -14.19
C GLU A 152 3.50 -29.09 -14.60
N LEU A 153 2.22 -29.39 -14.87
CA LEU A 153 1.78 -30.69 -15.35
C LEU A 153 2.50 -31.12 -16.62
N ARG A 154 2.64 -30.21 -17.60
CA ARG A 154 3.33 -30.49 -18.86
C ARG A 154 4.79 -30.86 -18.64
N THR A 155 5.43 -30.30 -17.62
CA THR A 155 6.83 -30.56 -17.26
C THR A 155 6.97 -31.92 -16.57
N VAL A 156 6.14 -32.18 -15.56
CA VAL A 156 6.13 -33.45 -14.81
C VAL A 156 5.80 -34.63 -15.73
N LEU A 157 4.71 -34.54 -16.49
CA LEU A 157 4.29 -35.63 -17.37
C LEU A 157 5.25 -35.84 -18.56
N ARG A 158 6.10 -34.86 -18.88
CA ARG A 158 7.15 -35.00 -19.91
C ARG A 158 8.32 -35.84 -19.42
N ALA A 159 8.71 -35.68 -18.15
CA ALA A 159 9.83 -36.40 -17.57
C ALA A 159 9.63 -37.92 -17.74
N ASP A 160 8.43 -38.39 -17.43
CA ASP A 160 8.06 -39.81 -17.51
C ASP A 160 7.39 -40.21 -18.83
N ARG A 161 7.33 -39.29 -19.80
CA ARG A 161 6.71 -39.47 -21.14
C ARG A 161 5.28 -40.02 -21.09
N LEU A 162 4.50 -39.59 -20.10
CA LEU A 162 3.21 -40.20 -19.78
C LEU A 162 2.08 -39.77 -20.72
N TYR A 163 2.22 -38.74 -21.56
CA TYR A 163 1.11 -38.22 -22.37
C TYR A 163 1.37 -38.20 -23.89
N LYS A 164 0.28 -38.16 -24.67
CA LYS A 164 0.29 -37.93 -26.13
C LYS A 164 0.16 -36.46 -26.47
N SER A 165 -0.83 -35.77 -25.88
CA SER A 165 -1.01 -34.33 -26.04
C SER A 165 -1.65 -33.72 -24.80
N ILE A 166 -1.28 -32.48 -24.49
CA ILE A 166 -1.86 -31.68 -23.39
C ILE A 166 -2.33 -30.33 -23.94
N LYS A 167 -3.59 -29.97 -23.69
CA LYS A 167 -4.23 -28.75 -24.18
C LYS A 167 -4.95 -28.04 -23.03
N LYS A 168 -5.07 -26.72 -23.13
CA LYS A 168 -5.90 -25.91 -22.23
C LYS A 168 -7.25 -25.71 -22.88
N GLU A 169 -8.32 -25.90 -22.13
CA GLU A 169 -9.71 -25.72 -22.56
C GLU A 169 -10.42 -24.79 -21.57
N GLY A 170 -10.20 -23.48 -21.74
CA GLY A 170 -10.76 -22.46 -20.86
C GLY A 170 -10.26 -22.60 -19.42
N LYS A 171 -11.11 -23.12 -18.53
CA LYS A 171 -10.84 -23.33 -17.10
C LYS A 171 -10.40 -24.75 -16.75
N SER A 172 -10.10 -25.58 -17.75
CA SER A 172 -9.62 -26.95 -17.56
C SER A 172 -8.43 -27.27 -18.46
N ILE A 173 -7.79 -28.39 -18.17
CA ILE A 173 -6.63 -28.92 -18.91
C ILE A 173 -6.99 -30.31 -19.40
N ALA A 174 -7.04 -30.49 -20.71
CA ALA A 174 -7.32 -31.76 -21.36
C ALA A 174 -6.01 -32.50 -21.66
N ILE A 175 -5.88 -33.73 -21.13
CA ILE A 175 -4.71 -34.58 -21.33
C ILE A 175 -5.14 -35.86 -22.03
N ARG A 176 -4.52 -36.12 -23.18
CA ARG A 176 -4.73 -37.32 -23.97
C ARG A 176 -3.56 -38.27 -23.81
N PHE A 177 -3.87 -39.54 -23.56
CA PHE A 177 -2.91 -40.61 -23.35
C PHE A 177 -2.79 -41.50 -24.59
N LYS A 178 -1.73 -42.32 -24.64
CA LYS A 178 -1.53 -43.30 -25.71
C LYS A 178 -2.16 -44.66 -25.38
N GLN A 179 -2.16 -45.02 -24.10
CA GLN A 179 -2.56 -46.33 -23.57
C GLN A 179 -3.14 -46.15 -22.16
N ALA A 180 -3.99 -47.08 -21.72
CA ALA A 180 -4.63 -47.03 -20.41
C ALA A 180 -3.61 -47.08 -19.25
N ASP A 181 -2.59 -47.95 -19.33
CA ASP A 181 -1.56 -48.06 -18.30
C ASP A 181 -0.82 -46.74 -18.03
N LEU A 182 -0.61 -45.92 -19.06
CA LEU A 182 0.03 -44.61 -18.94
C LEU A 182 -0.89 -43.58 -18.31
N LYS A 183 -2.20 -43.67 -18.58
CA LYS A 183 -3.21 -42.84 -17.94
C LYS A 183 -3.24 -43.13 -16.44
N ASP A 184 -3.28 -44.39 -16.04
CA ASP A 184 -3.37 -44.76 -14.62
C ASP A 184 -2.13 -44.28 -13.84
N LYS A 185 -0.93 -44.47 -14.41
CA LYS A 185 0.31 -43.92 -13.85
C LYS A 185 0.30 -42.39 -13.75
N ALA A 186 -0.20 -41.70 -14.78
CA ALA A 186 -0.30 -40.25 -14.76
C ALA A 186 -1.29 -39.76 -13.71
N VAL A 187 -2.44 -40.44 -13.56
CA VAL A 187 -3.44 -40.11 -12.55
C VAL A 187 -2.89 -40.29 -11.13
N GLU A 188 -2.16 -41.36 -10.88
CA GLU A 188 -1.50 -41.60 -9.60
C GLU A 188 -0.47 -40.51 -9.29
N LEU A 189 0.40 -40.19 -10.27
CA LEU A 189 1.41 -39.14 -10.14
C LEU A 189 0.79 -37.76 -9.90
N ILE A 190 -0.29 -37.42 -10.62
CA ILE A 190 -0.99 -36.14 -10.44
C ILE A 190 -1.58 -36.06 -9.03
N LYS A 191 -2.22 -37.13 -8.56
CA LYS A 191 -2.79 -37.17 -7.20
C LYS A 191 -1.74 -37.11 -6.10
N SER A 192 -0.53 -37.63 -6.33
CA SER A 192 0.54 -37.62 -5.33
C SER A 192 1.27 -36.27 -5.25
N GLU A 193 1.48 -35.62 -6.40
CA GLU A 193 2.28 -34.38 -6.50
C GLU A 193 1.42 -33.12 -6.39
N PHE A 194 0.16 -33.17 -6.83
CA PHE A 194 -0.72 -32.00 -6.96
C PHE A 194 -2.01 -32.17 -6.16
N ASN A 195 -2.03 -31.66 -4.93
CA ASN A 195 -3.22 -31.67 -4.07
C ASN A 195 -4.26 -30.61 -4.46
N ASP A 196 -3.85 -29.63 -5.26
CA ASP A 196 -4.66 -28.50 -5.73
C ASP A 196 -5.45 -28.82 -7.00
N LEU A 197 -5.16 -29.95 -7.65
CA LEU A 197 -5.76 -30.38 -8.90
C LEU A 197 -6.78 -31.51 -8.69
N VAL A 198 -7.86 -31.46 -9.46
CA VAL A 198 -8.92 -32.48 -9.46
C VAL A 198 -9.18 -32.96 -10.87
N ILE A 199 -9.44 -34.26 -10.99
CA ILE A 199 -9.89 -34.83 -12.26
C ILE A 199 -11.38 -34.53 -12.38
N LEU A 200 -11.74 -33.83 -13.47
CA LEU A 200 -13.13 -33.52 -13.78
C LEU A 200 -13.77 -34.73 -14.43
N GLU A 201 -14.84 -35.23 -13.84
CA GLU A 201 -15.71 -36.21 -14.48
C GLU A 201 -16.35 -35.53 -15.70
N THR A 202 -15.89 -35.90 -16.89
CA THR A 202 -16.52 -35.52 -18.15
C THR A 202 -17.05 -36.79 -18.78
N ASP A 203 -18.24 -36.71 -19.36
CA ASP A 203 -18.91 -37.76 -20.14
C ASP A 203 -18.19 -37.96 -21.49
N ASN A 204 -16.87 -38.12 -21.43
CA ASN A 204 -16.00 -38.27 -22.58
C ASN A 204 -16.15 -39.71 -23.09
N GLN A 205 -16.61 -39.86 -24.33
CA GLN A 205 -16.62 -41.13 -25.06
C GLN A 205 -15.19 -41.71 -25.29
N ASP A 206 -14.15 -40.94 -24.98
CA ASP A 206 -12.74 -41.31 -25.17
C ASP A 206 -12.10 -41.64 -23.81
N GLU A 207 -11.98 -42.94 -23.50
CA GLU A 207 -11.43 -43.44 -22.24
C GLU A 207 -9.96 -43.01 -21.98
N LEU A 208 -9.25 -42.57 -23.03
CA LEU A 208 -7.86 -42.11 -22.98
C LEU A 208 -7.73 -40.59 -22.81
N LEU A 209 -8.83 -39.87 -22.60
CA LEU A 209 -8.85 -38.44 -22.34
C LEU A 209 -9.25 -38.17 -20.88
N ILE A 210 -8.47 -37.37 -20.17
CA ILE A 210 -8.86 -36.83 -18.87
C ILE A 210 -8.89 -35.31 -18.92
N ASN A 211 -9.83 -34.72 -18.19
CA ASN A 211 -9.89 -33.29 -17.94
C ASN A 211 -9.47 -33.02 -16.50
N ILE A 212 -8.58 -32.06 -16.31
CA ILE A 212 -8.10 -31.63 -15.00
C ILE A 212 -8.57 -30.20 -14.76
N GLY A 213 -9.12 -29.97 -13.58
CA GLY A 213 -9.47 -28.65 -13.07
C GLY A 213 -8.70 -28.34 -11.79
N ILE A 214 -8.86 -27.11 -11.31
CA ILE A 214 -8.37 -26.70 -10.00
C ILE A 214 -9.47 -26.96 -8.97
N SER A 215 -9.11 -27.51 -7.81
CA SER A 215 -10.02 -27.74 -6.69
C SER A 215 -10.70 -26.45 -6.22
N GLU A 216 -11.93 -26.53 -5.71
CA GLU A 216 -12.64 -25.34 -5.21
C GLU A 216 -11.88 -24.61 -4.08
N SER A 217 -11.19 -25.36 -3.22
CA SER A 217 -10.34 -24.81 -2.16
C SER A 217 -9.22 -23.97 -2.75
N SER A 218 -8.50 -24.50 -3.75
CA SER A 218 -7.39 -23.79 -4.39
C SER A 218 -7.87 -22.60 -5.22
N GLN A 219 -9.05 -22.68 -5.86
CA GLN A 219 -9.67 -21.54 -6.51
C GLN A 219 -9.96 -20.41 -5.50
N LYS A 220 -10.50 -20.73 -4.32
CA LYS A 220 -10.77 -19.76 -3.26
C LYS A 220 -9.47 -19.14 -2.72
N GLU A 221 -8.44 -19.95 -2.52
CA GLU A 221 -7.12 -19.47 -2.09
C GLU A 221 -6.46 -18.54 -3.10
N ALA A 222 -6.54 -18.87 -4.39
CA ALA A 222 -6.03 -18.02 -5.47
C ALA A 222 -6.72 -16.65 -5.47
N LYS A 223 -8.06 -16.63 -5.39
CA LYS A 223 -8.84 -15.38 -5.30
C LYS A 223 -8.45 -14.54 -4.07
N ASN A 224 -8.39 -15.17 -2.90
CA ASN A 224 -8.00 -14.47 -1.66
C ASN A 224 -6.56 -13.93 -1.72
N SER A 225 -5.65 -14.68 -2.31
CA SER A 225 -4.25 -14.26 -2.45
C SER A 225 -4.12 -13.07 -3.41
N ALA A 226 -4.86 -13.09 -4.53
CA ALA A 226 -4.91 -11.99 -5.47
C ALA A 226 -5.42 -10.68 -4.81
N LEU A 227 -6.48 -10.76 -3.99
CA LEU A 227 -6.98 -9.61 -3.23
C LEU A 227 -5.92 -9.05 -2.28
N LYS A 228 -5.31 -9.91 -1.46
CA LYS A 228 -4.27 -9.49 -0.50
C LYS A 228 -3.07 -8.87 -1.20
N GLN A 229 -2.67 -9.43 -2.34
CA GLN A 229 -1.58 -8.89 -3.14
C GLN A 229 -1.95 -7.51 -3.70
N ASN A 230 -3.15 -7.34 -4.27
CA ASN A 230 -3.60 -6.06 -4.79
C ASN A 230 -3.63 -4.98 -3.67
N ILE A 231 -4.21 -5.29 -2.51
CA ILE A 231 -4.22 -4.40 -1.34
C ILE A 231 -2.80 -3.99 -0.94
N THR A 232 -1.87 -4.94 -0.92
CA THR A 232 -0.47 -4.66 -0.56
C THR A 232 0.20 -3.78 -1.61
N THR A 233 -0.02 -4.05 -2.90
CA THR A 233 0.51 -3.24 -4.00
C THR A 233 -0.04 -1.82 -3.96
N LEU A 234 -1.36 -1.66 -3.74
CA LEU A 234 -1.98 -0.34 -3.59
C LEU A 234 -1.41 0.41 -2.40
N ARG A 235 -1.26 -0.25 -1.24
CA ARG A 235 -0.65 0.36 -0.05
C ARG A 235 0.74 0.90 -0.34
N ASN A 236 1.58 0.11 -1.00
CA ASN A 236 2.93 0.54 -1.37
C ASN A 236 2.90 1.70 -2.36
N ARG A 237 2.03 1.64 -3.37
CA ARG A 237 1.92 2.71 -4.37
C ARG A 237 1.42 4.02 -3.80
N VAL A 238 0.46 3.97 -2.86
CA VAL A 238 -0.04 5.16 -2.19
C VAL A 238 1.01 5.74 -1.24
N ASN A 239 1.76 4.89 -0.53
CA ASN A 239 2.89 5.33 0.29
C ASN A 239 3.99 5.99 -0.56
N GLU A 240 4.26 5.49 -1.77
CA GLU A 240 5.21 6.10 -2.71
C GLU A 240 4.80 7.52 -3.12
N LEU A 241 3.49 7.76 -3.28
CA LEU A 241 2.90 9.05 -3.61
C LEU A 241 2.84 10.02 -2.42
N GLY A 242 3.13 9.57 -1.20
CA GLY A 242 3.23 10.44 -0.04
C GLY A 242 1.91 10.87 0.58
N VAL A 243 0.84 10.12 0.34
CA VAL A 243 -0.45 10.37 0.98
C VAL A 243 -0.33 9.97 2.45
N ALA A 244 -0.66 10.90 3.34
CA ALA A 244 -0.70 10.63 4.78
C ALA A 244 -1.90 9.70 5.08
N GLU A 245 -1.62 8.50 5.58
CA GLU A 245 -2.60 7.56 6.15
C GLU A 245 -3.72 7.09 5.19
N PRO A 246 -3.41 6.33 4.12
CA PRO A 246 -4.44 5.77 3.26
C PRO A 246 -5.21 4.64 3.95
N ILE A 247 -6.54 4.77 3.98
CA ILE A 247 -7.43 3.70 4.42
C ILE A 247 -7.73 2.80 3.22
N ILE A 248 -7.13 1.61 3.20
CA ILE A 248 -7.38 0.58 2.18
C ILE A 248 -8.07 -0.59 2.87
N GLN A 249 -9.30 -0.86 2.48
CA GLN A 249 -10.13 -1.92 3.03
C GLN A 249 -10.71 -2.74 1.90
N GLN A 250 -10.87 -4.05 2.16
CA GLN A 250 -11.59 -4.95 1.26
C GLN A 250 -13.09 -4.71 1.46
N GLN A 251 -13.81 -4.50 0.35
CA GLN A 251 -15.25 -4.38 0.31
C GLN A 251 -15.88 -5.59 -0.40
N GLY A 252 -16.29 -6.59 0.38
CA GLY A 252 -16.94 -7.78 -0.15
C GLY A 252 -15.93 -8.83 -0.65
N LEU A 253 -16.33 -9.61 -1.65
CA LEU A 253 -15.54 -10.77 -2.12
C LEU A 253 -14.59 -10.45 -3.27
N GLU A 254 -14.73 -9.30 -3.94
CA GLU A 254 -13.97 -8.97 -5.16
C GLU A 254 -13.45 -7.52 -5.20
N ARG A 255 -13.80 -6.70 -4.20
CA ARG A 255 -13.43 -5.28 -4.09
C ARG A 255 -12.81 -5.01 -2.73
#